data_AF-A0A355FQ59-F1
#
_entry.id   AF-A0A355FQ59-F1
#
_cell.length_a   1.000
_cell.length_b   1.000
_cell.length_c   1.000
_cell.angle_alpha   90.00
_cell.angle_beta   90.00
_cell.angle_gamma   90.00
#
_symmetry.space_group_name_H-M   'P 1'
#
loop_
_entity.id
_entity.type
_entity.pdbx_description
1 polymer ?
#
loop_
_entity_poly.entity_id
_entity_poly.type
_entity_poly.pdbx_seq_one_letter_code
_entity_poly.pdbx_strand_id
1 'polypeptide(L)'
;MENRNLLGMSLLRMLSGCIEIGTALLFLRLKRVETALQLNAILGLVGPIIFLLVSALGLIAIATKVSPAKIGLIALGVIFIVLGSKN
;
A
#
# COMPACT_ATOMS: atom_id res chain seq x y z
N MET A 1 5.52 -20.33 8.90
CA MET A 1 5.43 -19.42 7.73
C MET A 1 4.57 -18.19 8.02
N GLU A 2 3.45 -18.33 8.72
CA GLU A 2 2.53 -17.23 9.10
C GLU A 2 3.23 -16.06 9.82
N ASN A 3 4.07 -16.32 10.82
CA ASN A 3 4.84 -15.28 11.53
C ASN A 3 5.77 -14.46 10.63
N ARG A 4 6.36 -15.09 9.60
CA ARG A 4 7.26 -14.40 8.65
C ARG A 4 6.47 -13.48 7.72
N ASN A 5 5.30 -13.91 7.27
CA ASN A 5 4.42 -13.09 6.44
C ASN A 5 3.84 -11.93 7.24
N LEU A 6 3.42 -12.16 8.50
CA LEU A 6 2.95 -11.11 9.39
C LEU A 6 4.05 -10.06 9.66
N LEU A 7 5.28 -10.49 9.93
CA LEU A 7 6.42 -9.58 10.06
C LEU A 7 6.62 -8.76 8.78
N GLY A 8 6.59 -9.39 7.61
CA GLY A 8 6.69 -8.70 6.32
C GLY A 8 5.57 -7.66 6.10
N MET A 9 4.33 -8.02 6.42
CA MET A 9 3.18 -7.11 6.35
C MET A 9 3.35 -5.90 7.26
N SER A 10 3.77 -6.13 8.50
CA SER A 10 4.03 -5.08 9.49
C SER A 10 5.17 -4.16 9.04
N LEU A 11 6.28 -4.72 8.53
CA LEU A 11 7.42 -3.94 8.05
C LEU A 11 7.05 -3.08 6.83
N LEU A 12 6.28 -3.62 5.87
CA LEU A 12 5.80 -2.83 4.73
C LEU A 12 4.91 -1.66 5.17
N ARG A 13 4.05 -1.85 6.18
CA ARG A 13 3.22 -0.78 6.73
C ARG A 13 4.05 0.27 7.47
N MET A 14 5.01 -0.16 8.27
CA MET A 14 5.93 0.77 8.95
C MET A 14 6.73 1.58 7.92
N LEU A 15 7.26 0.94 6.89
CA LEU A 15 7.99 1.62 5.82
C LEU A 15 7.11 2.66 5.11
N SER A 16 5.89 2.28 4.71
CA SER A 16 4.94 3.21 4.09
C SER A 16 4.59 4.38 4.99
N GLY A 17 4.34 4.13 6.28
CA GLY A 17 4.07 5.18 7.26
C GLY A 17 5.25 6.14 7.43
N CYS A 18 6.49 5.62 7.43
CA CYS A 18 7.69 6.45 7.46
C CYS A 18 7.81 7.33 6.22
N ILE A 19 7.43 6.84 5.03
CA ILE A 19 7.44 7.63 3.79
C ILE A 19 6.39 8.76 3.87
N GLU A 20 5.19 8.48 4.39
CA GLU A 20 4.17 9.51 4.59
C GLU A 20 4.61 10.58 5.59
N ILE A 21 5.15 10.17 6.74
CA ILE A 21 5.68 11.09 7.75
C ILE A 21 6.83 11.91 7.17
N GLY A 22 7.76 11.29 6.44
CA GLY A 22 8.86 11.98 5.78
C GLY A 22 8.38 13.03 4.77
N THR A 23 7.37 12.68 3.97
CA THR A 23 6.74 13.60 3.02
C THR A 23 6.05 14.77 3.73
N ALA A 24 5.31 14.50 4.81
CA ALA A 24 4.67 15.53 5.62
C ALA A 24 5.69 16.49 6.25
N LEU A 25 6.83 15.98 6.73
CA LEU A 25 7.93 16.82 7.22
C LEU A 25 8.52 17.70 6.12
N LEU A 26 8.64 17.20 4.88
CA LEU A 26 9.06 18.00 3.73
C LEU A 26 8.04 19.11 3.40
N PHE A 27 6.73 18.85 3.51
CA PHE A 27 5.71 19.89 3.32
C PHE A 27 5.91 21.04 4.31
N LEU A 28 6.07 20.69 5.60
CA LEU A 28 6.29 21.66 6.67
C LEU A 28 7.60 22.44 6.51
N ARG A 29 8.65 21.79 6.00
CA ARG A 29 9.96 22.41 5.79
C ARG A 29 9.97 23.36 4.58
N LEU A 30 9.39 22.93 3.46
CA LEU A 30 9.47 23.67 2.19
C LEU A 30 8.45 24.80 2.10
N LYS A 31 7.31 24.70 2.81
CA LYS A 31 6.25 25.73 2.91
C LYS A 31 5.78 26.26 1.55
N ARG A 32 5.85 25.44 0.51
CA ARG A 32 5.40 25.75 -0.86
C ARG A 32 4.33 24.75 -1.25
N VAL A 33 3.15 25.26 -1.60
CA VAL A 33 1.99 24.44 -1.94
C VAL A 33 2.25 23.65 -3.22
N GLU A 34 2.91 24.26 -4.21
CA GLU A 34 3.23 23.61 -5.48
C GLU A 34 4.13 22.39 -5.29
N THR A 35 5.17 22.51 -4.44
CA THR A 35 6.06 21.39 -4.13
C THR A 35 5.35 20.30 -3.32
N ALA A 36 4.46 20.68 -2.40
CA ALA A 36 3.65 19.73 -1.66
C ALA A 36 2.71 18.93 -2.58
N LEU A 37 2.09 19.59 -3.56
CA LEU A 37 1.23 18.93 -4.56
C LEU A 37 2.01 17.95 -5.44
N GLN A 38 3.22 18.32 -5.89
CA GLN A 38 4.07 17.42 -6.67
C GLN A 38 4.47 16.16 -5.89
N LEU A 39 4.91 16.34 -4.64
CA LEU A 39 5.24 15.23 -3.76
C LEU A 39 4.02 14.37 -3.42
N ASN A 40 2.85 14.99 -3.21
CA ASN A 40 1.60 14.27 -2.97
C ASN A 40 1.16 13.43 -4.18
N ALA A 41 1.38 13.92 -5.41
CA ALA A 41 1.08 13.15 -6.61
C ALA A 41 1.94 11.88 -6.71
N ILE A 42 3.24 11.97 -6.35
CA ILE A 42 4.13 10.81 -6.27
C ILE A 42 3.68 9.86 -5.15
N LEU A 43 3.40 10.41 -3.96
CA LEU A 43 2.95 9.65 -2.79
C LEU A 43 1.60 8.94 -3.03
N GLY A 44 0.74 9.52 -3.88
CA GLY A 44 -0.54 8.95 -4.28
C GLY A 44 -0.43 7.58 -4.94
N LEU A 45 0.71 7.26 -5.56
CA LEU A 45 0.98 5.92 -6.13
C LEU A 45 1.59 4.95 -5.11
N VAL A 46 2.27 5.46 -4.07
CA VAL A 46 2.89 4.63 -3.03
C VAL A 46 1.82 3.85 -2.25
N GLY A 47 0.70 4.50 -1.91
CA GLY A 47 -0.41 3.88 -1.19
C GLY A 47 -0.95 2.62 -1.89
N PRO A 48 -1.40 2.71 -3.15
CA PRO A 48 -1.80 1.57 -3.96
C PRO A 48 -0.73 0.47 -4.01
N ILE A 49 0.53 0.80 -4.30
CA ILE A 49 1.60 -0.20 -4.42
C ILE A 49 1.82 -0.96 -3.10
N ILE A 50 1.92 -0.26 -1.97
CA ILE A 50 2.09 -0.90 -0.66
C ILE A 50 0.86 -1.75 -0.31
N PHE A 51 -0.35 -1.26 -0.58
CA PHE A 51 -1.57 -2.01 -0.35
C PHE A 51 -1.56 -3.35 -1.10
N LEU A 52 -1.13 -3.35 -2.37
CA LEU A 52 -1.02 -4.57 -3.18
C LEU A 52 -0.02 -5.56 -2.60
N LEU A 53 1.16 -5.09 -2.19
CA LEU A 53 2.21 -5.94 -1.61
C LEU A 53 1.75 -6.58 -0.29
N VAL A 54 1.15 -5.80 0.61
CA VAL A 54 0.61 -6.31 1.88
C VAL A 54 -0.54 -7.29 1.64
N SER A 55 -1.42 -6.99 0.69
CA SER A 55 -2.53 -7.87 0.33
C SER A 55 -2.05 -9.20 -0.25
N ALA A 56 -1.01 -9.18 -1.09
CA ALA A 56 -0.39 -10.39 -1.63
C ALA A 56 0.20 -11.27 -0.53
N LEU A 57 0.97 -10.69 0.41
CA LEU A 57 1.52 -11.42 1.55
C LEU A 57 0.42 -12.00 2.46
N GLY A 58 -0.64 -11.24 2.70
CA GLY A 58 -1.79 -11.68 3.49
C GLY A 58 -2.55 -12.83 2.80
N LEU A 59 -2.81 -12.70 1.51
CA LEU A 59 -3.44 -13.74 0.68
C LEU A 59 -2.63 -15.04 0.70
N ILE A 60 -1.31 -14.97 0.51
CA ILE A 60 -0.43 -16.14 0.58
C ILE A 60 -0.51 -16.81 1.97
N ALA A 61 -0.62 -16.03 3.05
CA ALA A 61 -0.71 -16.56 4.41
C ALA A 61 -2.05 -17.30 4.68
N ILE A 62 -3.15 -16.86 4.06
CA ILE A 62 -4.50 -17.39 4.32
C ILE A 62 -5.05 -18.26 3.17
N ALA A 63 -4.29 -18.43 2.09
CA ALA A 63 -4.76 -19.08 0.85
C ALA A 63 -5.33 -20.48 1.07
N THR A 64 -4.78 -21.23 2.04
CA THR A 64 -5.25 -22.59 2.38
C THR A 64 -6.41 -22.63 3.36
N LYS A 65 -6.70 -21.51 4.04
CA LYS A 65 -7.73 -21.39 5.08
C LYS A 65 -9.01 -20.70 4.57
N VAL A 66 -9.00 -20.17 3.34
CA VAL A 66 -10.07 -19.30 2.81
C VAL A 66 -10.61 -19.87 1.50
N SER A 67 -11.93 -19.84 1.33
CA SER A 67 -12.60 -20.31 0.10
C SER A 67 -12.10 -19.55 -1.15
N PRO A 68 -11.92 -20.22 -2.30
CA PRO A 68 -11.46 -19.59 -3.54
C PRO A 68 -12.31 -18.38 -3.98
N ALA A 69 -13.62 -18.40 -3.72
CA ALA A 69 -14.52 -17.29 -4.05
C ALA A 69 -14.14 -15.97 -3.33
N LYS A 70 -13.80 -16.05 -2.03
CA LYS A 70 -13.35 -14.89 -1.25
C LYS A 70 -12.00 -14.36 -1.74
N ILE A 71 -11.09 -15.27 -2.13
CA ILE A 71 -9.81 -14.89 -2.75
C ILE A 71 -10.06 -14.15 -4.07
N GLY A 72 -10.99 -14.64 -4.89
CA GLY A 72 -11.43 -13.97 -6.12
C GLY A 72 -11.96 -12.56 -5.89
N LEU A 73 -12.77 -12.34 -4.85
CA LEU A 73 -13.27 -11.00 -4.49
C LEU A 73 -12.14 -10.04 -4.09
N ILE A 74 -11.17 -10.51 -3.30
CA ILE A 74 -10.01 -9.69 -2.91
C ILE A 74 -9.17 -9.34 -4.14
N ALA A 75 -8.90 -10.32 -5.00
CA ALA A 75 -8.17 -10.11 -6.25
C ALA A 75 -8.89 -9.12 -7.17
N LEU A 76 -10.22 -9.16 -7.24
CA LEU A 76 -11.02 -8.21 -8.01
C LEU A 76 -10.90 -6.77 -7.47
N GLY A 77 -10.97 -6.59 -6.14
CA GLY A 77 -10.76 -5.28 -5.52
C GLY A 77 -9.36 -4.72 -5.80
N VAL A 78 -8.34 -5.58 -5.76
CA VAL A 78 -6.97 -5.24 -6.18
C VAL A 78 -6.92 -4.75 -7.64
N ILE A 79 -7.59 -5.46 -8.56
CA ILE A 79 -7.67 -5.04 -9.97
C ILE A 79 -8.34 -3.67 -10.10
N PHE A 80 -9.43 -3.42 -9.38
CA PHE A 80 -10.09 -2.11 -9.41
C PHE A 80 -9.21 -0.98 -8.89
N ILE A 81 -8.42 -1.20 -7.84
CA ILE A 81 -7.45 -0.22 -7.36
C ILE A 81 -6.41 0.10 -8.44
N VAL A 82 -5.87 -0.92 -9.11
CA VAL A 82 -4.88 -0.73 -10.19
C VAL A 82 -5.49 0.03 -11.37
N LEU A 83 -6.67 -0.37 -11.82
CA LEU A 83 -7.37 0.28 -12.93
C LEU A 83 -7.75 1.73 -12.60
N GLY A 84 -8.24 1.99 -11.37
CA GLY A 84 -8.62 3.33 -10.93
C GLY A 84 -7.43 4.25 -10.62
N SER A 85 -6.27 3.69 -10.28
CA SER A 85 -5.04 4.45 -10.03
C SER A 85 -4.26 4.77 -11.32
N LYS A 86 -4.67 4.21 -12.45
CA LYS A 86 -4.05 4.46 -13.75
C LYS A 86 -4.61 5.75 -14.34
N ASN A 87 -3.77 6.79 -14.44
CA ASN A 87 -4.08 8.00 -15.21
C ASN A 87 -4.19 7.71 -16.71
#